data_AF-A0A7L2KUN9-F1
#
_entry.id   AF-A0A7L2KUN9-F1
#
_cell.length_a   1.000
_cell.length_b   1.000
_cell.length_c   1.000
_cell.angle_alpha   90.00
_cell.angle_beta   90.00
_cell.angle_gamma   90.00
#
_symmetry.space_group_name_H-M   'P 1'
#
loop_
_entity.id
_entity.type
_entity.pdbx_description
1 polymer ?
#
loop_
_entity_poly.entity_id
_entity_poly.type
_entity_poly.pdbx_seq_one_letter_code
_entity_poly.pdbx_strand_id
1 'polypeptide(L)'
;RTTMKSLQFISAEAFVSNAEFARKSLGAVAHDLFPLLFKASYLLEQGEVIHDLVENWPLFDFNMGKLLGATLDYQEDLSHRTCSMCLESCLTGLRDYVLNQSPPYMKKLRVVDLTGIKDVEVQFCKCKKTMGRWARAQLLSKLCSELLVYLQQAQCNPGTFEISINVLIDLFVTERNYDLVVKALLKKCSCPLKICCVAFRSDNLSLQKFFYIIKLTDPSLLRKLEIVHNVHLEMEHLEMLFNNIHFPVLMSLTLPARTFNVRRFTATDEQMLAHIGEKMGEMTQLTELNMPFSILTGRIQKLLSPLKTPLKILDVSNCSLNHADMAFLANSFHANHLEALDLSGHNLPELYPSTFFKLLSHCSSVLRSLTLEDCNIQDTHVNMLILGLSPCQKLQEFKFIGNPLSSQALKHLFTFLCELPMLKNVEFPVPRDCYPIGITYPIDDTSLCRYDHQKYERVAEELNLILLQANREDVKASTPLFGSYDAAVQETNNELGAYLIKSFKETLEKFTTSFNKMS
;
A
#
# COMPACT_ATOMS: atom_id res chain seq x y z
N ARG A 1 -27.11 5.39 -7.34
CA ARG A 1 -27.87 4.99 -6.12
C ARG A 1 -27.89 6.19 -5.18
N THR A 2 -29.04 6.71 -4.79
CA THR A 2 -29.19 7.80 -3.82
C THR A 2 -28.75 7.30 -2.44
N THR A 3 -27.70 7.88 -1.87
CA THR A 3 -27.24 7.57 -0.52
C THR A 3 -28.28 8.05 0.48
N MET A 4 -28.77 7.16 1.35
CA MET A 4 -29.70 7.52 2.41
C MET A 4 -28.95 8.38 3.45
N LYS A 5 -29.46 9.58 3.72
CA LYS A 5 -28.93 10.51 4.72
C LYS A 5 -29.93 10.62 5.87
N SER A 6 -29.47 10.55 7.11
CA SER A 6 -30.33 10.86 8.25
C SER A 6 -30.71 12.34 8.27
N LEU A 7 -31.79 12.68 8.97
CA LEU A 7 -32.16 14.09 9.18
C LEU A 7 -31.03 14.85 9.89
N GLN A 8 -30.34 14.19 10.83
CA GLN A 8 -29.20 14.77 11.54
C GLN A 8 -28.07 15.13 10.57
N PHE A 9 -27.72 14.23 9.63
CA PHE A 9 -26.68 14.51 8.64
C PHE A 9 -27.07 15.66 7.70
N ILE A 10 -28.33 15.71 7.25
CA ILE A 10 -28.82 16.79 6.39
C ILE A 10 -28.75 18.13 7.13
N SER A 11 -29.12 18.16 8.41
CA SER A 11 -28.98 19.36 9.25
C SER A 11 -27.52 19.77 9.44
N ALA A 12 -26.60 18.81 9.63
CA ALA A 12 -25.17 19.08 9.70
C ALA A 12 -24.63 19.66 8.38
N GLU A 13 -25.01 19.09 7.23
CA GLU A 13 -24.65 19.63 5.91
C GLU A 13 -25.18 21.06 5.70
N ALA A 14 -26.43 21.31 6.07
CA ALA A 14 -27.02 22.64 5.99
C ALA A 14 -26.27 23.64 6.90
N PHE A 15 -25.94 23.23 8.12
CA PHE A 15 -25.19 24.06 9.07
C PHE A 15 -23.82 24.45 8.51
N VAL A 16 -23.04 23.49 8.02
CA VAL A 16 -21.66 23.74 7.54
C VAL A 16 -21.61 24.34 6.13
N SER A 17 -22.71 24.33 5.38
CA SER A 17 -22.78 24.93 4.04
C SER A 17 -22.50 26.44 4.03
N ASN A 18 -22.78 27.12 5.15
CA ASN A 18 -22.40 28.52 5.37
C ASN A 18 -21.28 28.57 6.41
N ALA A 19 -20.02 28.61 5.93
CA ALA A 19 -18.84 28.61 6.78
C ALA A 19 -18.85 29.75 7.81
N GLU A 20 -19.23 30.97 7.41
CA GLU A 20 -19.25 32.11 8.33
C GLU A 20 -20.23 31.90 9.50
N PHE A 21 -21.43 31.40 9.19
CA PHE A 21 -22.43 31.08 10.21
C PHE A 21 -21.99 29.94 11.12
N ALA A 22 -21.45 28.86 10.53
CA ALA A 22 -20.99 27.68 11.26
C ALA A 22 -19.90 28.04 12.26
N ARG A 23 -18.90 28.82 11.83
CA ARG A 23 -17.76 29.25 12.65
C ARG A 23 -18.21 30.14 13.82
N LYS A 24 -19.13 31.07 13.58
CA LYS A 24 -19.72 31.94 14.64
C LYS A 24 -20.53 31.15 15.67
N SER A 25 -21.17 30.06 15.24
CA SER A 25 -22.10 29.29 16.08
C SER A 25 -21.45 28.08 16.76
N LEU A 26 -20.19 27.76 16.43
CA LEU A 26 -19.49 26.53 16.86
C LEU A 26 -19.46 26.37 18.39
N GLY A 27 -19.26 27.47 19.13
CA GLY A 27 -19.22 27.46 20.60
C GLY A 27 -20.55 27.12 21.28
N ALA A 28 -21.67 27.15 20.55
CA ALA A 28 -23.00 26.77 21.06
C ALA A 28 -23.38 25.33 20.68
N VAL A 29 -22.55 24.62 19.91
CA VAL A 29 -22.82 23.27 19.44
C VAL A 29 -22.49 22.24 20.52
N ALA A 30 -23.36 21.25 20.69
CA ALA A 30 -23.10 20.13 21.59
C ALA A 30 -21.89 19.28 21.13
N HIS A 31 -21.06 18.85 22.08
CA HIS A 31 -19.79 18.18 21.79
C HIS A 31 -19.92 16.86 20.99
N ASP A 32 -21.05 16.18 21.14
CA ASP A 32 -21.38 14.94 20.44
C ASP A 32 -21.69 15.15 18.95
N LEU A 33 -21.96 16.39 18.52
CA LEU A 33 -22.18 16.72 17.12
C LEU A 33 -20.89 17.02 16.35
N PHE A 34 -19.76 17.20 17.01
CA PHE A 34 -18.46 17.49 16.34
C PHE A 34 -18.07 16.42 15.31
N PRO A 35 -18.17 15.11 15.59
CA PRO A 35 -17.94 14.06 14.60
C PRO A 35 -18.82 14.18 13.35
N LEU A 36 -20.10 14.48 13.54
CA LEU A 36 -21.08 14.59 12.46
C LEU A 36 -20.80 15.83 11.60
N LEU A 37 -20.53 16.98 12.25
CA LEU A 37 -20.15 18.21 11.58
C LEU A 37 -18.83 18.09 10.84
N PHE A 38 -17.86 17.37 11.40
CA PHE A 38 -16.58 17.09 10.74
C PHE A 38 -16.81 16.32 9.43
N LYS A 39 -17.56 15.22 9.48
CA LYS A 39 -17.88 14.41 8.28
C LYS A 39 -18.62 15.25 7.22
N ALA A 40 -19.61 16.05 7.62
CA ALA A 40 -20.35 16.92 6.72
C ALA A 40 -19.45 18.01 6.10
N SER A 41 -18.57 18.62 6.90
CA SER A 41 -17.62 19.64 6.43
C SER A 41 -16.61 19.05 5.45
N TYR A 42 -16.16 17.82 5.69
CA TYR A 42 -15.28 17.08 4.80
C TYR A 42 -15.96 16.76 3.46
N LEU A 43 -17.23 16.33 3.50
CA LEU A 43 -18.04 16.05 2.31
C LEU A 43 -18.22 17.31 1.44
N LEU A 44 -18.41 18.47 2.08
CA LEU A 44 -18.64 19.76 1.41
C LEU A 44 -17.37 20.56 1.14
N GLU A 45 -16.20 20.02 1.51
CA GLU A 45 -14.88 20.66 1.35
C GLU A 45 -14.76 22.02 2.07
N GLN A 46 -15.38 22.15 3.24
CA GLN A 46 -15.39 23.36 4.05
C GLN A 46 -14.13 23.44 4.94
N GLY A 47 -12.98 23.73 4.33
CA GLY A 47 -11.68 23.75 5.01
C GLY A 47 -11.64 24.63 6.27
N GLU A 48 -12.21 25.83 6.24
CA GLU A 48 -12.24 26.71 7.43
C GLU A 48 -13.06 26.13 8.59
N VAL A 49 -14.18 25.47 8.29
CA VAL A 49 -15.02 24.84 9.32
C VAL A 49 -14.30 23.61 9.90
N ILE A 50 -13.62 22.83 9.06
CA ILE A 50 -12.78 21.71 9.49
C ILE A 50 -11.69 22.19 10.44
N HIS A 51 -10.99 23.27 10.08
CA HIS A 51 -9.97 23.87 10.91
C HIS A 51 -10.53 24.21 12.31
N ASP A 52 -11.61 24.98 12.36
CA ASP A 52 -12.18 25.46 13.62
C ASP A 52 -12.78 24.32 14.48
N LEU A 53 -13.35 23.29 13.83
CA LEU A 53 -13.81 22.08 14.51
C LEU A 53 -12.65 21.34 15.19
N VAL A 54 -11.52 21.19 14.50
CA VAL A 54 -10.35 20.48 15.04
C VAL A 54 -9.64 21.31 16.11
N GLU A 55 -9.52 22.63 15.91
CA GLU A 55 -8.99 23.56 16.91
C GLU A 55 -9.77 23.49 18.23
N ASN A 56 -11.08 23.27 18.17
CA ASN A 56 -11.97 23.22 19.33
C ASN A 56 -12.43 21.80 19.68
N TRP A 57 -11.68 20.77 19.27
CA TRP A 57 -12.13 19.38 19.39
C TRP A 57 -12.39 18.97 20.86
N PRO A 58 -13.64 18.59 21.23
CA PRO A 58 -14.00 18.41 22.63
C PRO A 58 -13.82 16.97 23.14
N LEU A 59 -13.51 16.02 22.25
CA LEU A 59 -13.45 14.58 22.56
C LEU A 59 -12.02 14.11 22.84
N PHE A 60 -11.91 12.94 23.47
CA PHE A 60 -10.62 12.35 23.84
C PHE A 60 -9.84 11.83 22.64
N ASP A 61 -10.55 11.24 21.67
CA ASP A 61 -9.98 10.71 20.44
C ASP A 61 -10.49 11.47 19.21
N PHE A 62 -9.62 11.56 18.22
CA PHE A 62 -9.90 12.03 16.88
C PHE A 62 -9.43 10.95 15.92
N ASN A 63 -10.35 10.20 15.32
CA ASN A 63 -9.99 9.08 14.45
C ASN A 63 -10.54 9.29 13.04
N MET A 64 -9.66 9.60 12.07
CA MET A 64 -10.06 9.90 10.69
C MET A 64 -10.81 8.74 10.04
N GLY A 65 -10.41 7.49 10.32
CA GLY A 65 -11.09 6.31 9.78
C GLY A 65 -12.52 6.19 10.28
N LYS A 66 -12.76 6.39 11.59
CA LYS A 66 -14.10 6.37 12.17
C LYS A 66 -14.96 7.56 11.75
N LEU A 67 -14.35 8.75 11.65
CA LEU A 67 -15.03 9.99 11.27
C LEU A 67 -15.48 9.97 9.80
N LEU A 68 -14.64 9.45 8.90
CA LEU A 68 -14.92 9.45 7.47
C LEU A 68 -15.60 8.15 7.00
N GLY A 69 -15.43 7.04 7.72
CA GLY A 69 -16.02 5.74 7.39
C GLY A 69 -17.55 5.74 7.37
N ALA A 70 -18.15 4.64 6.91
CA ALA A 70 -19.60 4.48 6.87
C ALA A 70 -20.23 4.59 8.28
N THR A 71 -21.22 5.46 8.43
CA THR A 71 -21.95 5.68 9.68
C THR A 71 -23.46 5.46 9.47
N LEU A 72 -24.22 5.29 10.56
CA LEU A 72 -25.68 5.23 10.52
C LEU A 72 -26.29 6.46 9.83
N ASP A 73 -25.71 7.63 10.09
CA ASP A 73 -26.15 8.92 9.54
C ASP A 73 -25.81 9.11 8.06
N TYR A 74 -24.67 8.56 7.63
CA TYR A 74 -24.23 8.62 6.25
C TYR A 74 -23.39 7.40 5.86
N GLN A 75 -23.97 6.57 4.98
CA GLN A 75 -23.41 5.27 4.59
C GLN A 75 -22.21 5.37 3.63
N GLU A 76 -21.99 6.52 2.98
CA GLU A 76 -20.80 6.68 2.14
C GLU A 76 -19.56 6.77 3.03
N ASP A 77 -18.59 5.91 2.72
CA ASP A 77 -17.24 5.95 3.29
C ASP A 77 -16.46 7.04 2.55
N LEU A 78 -16.01 8.09 3.25
CA LEU A 78 -15.23 9.19 2.69
C LEU A 78 -13.72 9.00 2.91
N SER A 79 -13.27 7.90 3.51
CA SER A 79 -11.86 7.68 3.86
C SER A 79 -10.93 7.59 2.65
N HIS A 80 -11.50 7.34 1.47
CA HIS A 80 -10.81 7.32 0.19
C HIS A 80 -10.68 8.71 -0.48
N ARG A 81 -11.29 9.75 0.09
CA ARG A 81 -11.15 11.12 -0.41
C ARG A 81 -9.95 11.77 0.28
N THR A 82 -8.83 11.89 -0.40
CA THR A 82 -7.61 12.51 0.16
C THR A 82 -7.53 14.00 -0.16
N CYS A 83 -8.62 14.73 0.11
CA CYS A 83 -8.75 16.13 -0.26
C CYS A 83 -7.67 16.99 0.40
N SER A 84 -6.81 17.61 -0.41
CA SER A 84 -5.65 18.38 0.06
C SER A 84 -6.06 19.53 0.99
N MET A 85 -7.08 20.31 0.64
CA MET A 85 -7.58 21.41 1.47
C MET A 85 -8.08 20.91 2.83
N CYS A 86 -8.90 19.85 2.85
CA CYS A 86 -9.48 19.33 4.09
C CYS A 86 -8.41 18.75 5.02
N LEU A 87 -7.44 18.02 4.46
CA LEU A 87 -6.33 17.44 5.22
C LEU A 87 -5.38 18.51 5.74
N GLU A 88 -5.08 19.54 4.95
CA GLU A 88 -4.30 20.68 5.39
C GLU A 88 -4.98 21.41 6.55
N SER A 89 -6.26 21.77 6.39
CA SER A 89 -7.07 22.42 7.44
C SER A 89 -7.17 21.57 8.71
N CYS A 90 -7.26 20.24 8.57
CA CYS A 90 -7.26 19.33 9.71
C CYS A 90 -5.94 19.37 10.48
N LEU A 91 -4.80 19.32 9.77
CA LEU A 91 -3.49 19.31 10.41
C LEU A 91 -3.12 20.68 11.00
N THR A 92 -3.47 21.78 10.33
CA THR A 92 -3.29 23.13 10.89
C THR A 92 -4.22 23.38 12.08
N GLY A 93 -5.46 22.88 12.03
CA GLY A 93 -6.37 22.91 13.19
C GLY A 93 -5.82 22.15 14.39
N LEU A 94 -5.09 21.03 14.20
CA LEU A 94 -4.41 20.33 15.30
C LEU A 94 -3.25 21.13 15.89
N ARG A 95 -2.49 21.85 15.06
CA ARG A 95 -1.47 22.78 15.55
C ARG A 95 -2.13 23.87 16.40
N ASP A 96 -3.23 24.43 15.91
CA ASP A 96 -3.90 25.56 16.57
C ASP A 96 -4.69 25.11 17.80
N TYR A 97 -5.16 23.86 17.86
CA TYR A 97 -5.64 23.22 19.09
C TYR A 97 -4.60 23.27 20.23
N VAL A 98 -3.32 23.03 19.91
CA VAL A 98 -2.24 23.12 20.89
C VAL A 98 -1.99 24.57 21.30
N LEU A 99 -1.97 25.49 20.32
CA LEU A 99 -1.62 26.89 20.51
C LEU A 99 -2.73 27.74 21.14
N ASN A 100 -3.99 27.36 20.97
CA ASN A 100 -5.11 28.15 21.46
C ASN A 100 -5.09 28.29 22.99
N GLN A 101 -5.65 29.39 23.47
CA GLN A 101 -5.58 29.79 24.88
C GLN A 101 -6.68 29.14 25.74
N SER A 102 -7.38 28.14 25.21
CA SER A 102 -8.44 27.43 25.93
C SER A 102 -7.89 26.78 27.20
N PRO A 103 -8.66 26.78 28.31
CA PRO A 103 -8.21 26.20 29.57
C PRO A 103 -7.82 24.72 29.43
N PRO A 104 -6.79 24.23 30.16
CA PRO A 104 -6.31 22.85 30.02
C PRO A 104 -7.38 21.77 30.21
N TYR A 105 -8.40 22.02 31.05
CA TYR A 105 -9.50 21.07 31.29
C TYR A 105 -10.46 20.92 30.08
N MET A 106 -10.47 21.89 29.17
CA MET A 106 -11.18 21.78 27.89
C MET A 106 -10.37 20.99 26.86
N LYS A 107 -9.03 20.90 27.03
CA LYS A 107 -8.15 20.18 26.11
C LYS A 107 -8.10 18.69 26.40
N LYS A 108 -9.15 17.98 25.98
CA LYS A 108 -9.33 16.53 26.24
C LYS A 108 -8.66 15.62 25.22
N LEU A 109 -8.36 16.10 24.02
CA LEU A 109 -7.76 15.30 22.95
C LEU A 109 -6.39 14.73 23.37
N ARG A 110 -6.25 13.41 23.28
CA ARG A 110 -4.99 12.69 23.57
C ARG A 110 -4.53 11.78 22.43
N VAL A 111 -5.43 11.36 21.55
CA VAL A 111 -5.10 10.46 20.43
C VAL A 111 -5.70 11.01 19.15
N VAL A 112 -4.84 11.20 18.16
CA VAL A 112 -5.21 11.51 16.78
C VAL A 112 -4.78 10.33 15.92
N ASP A 113 -5.72 9.72 15.20
CA ASP A 113 -5.46 8.59 14.32
C ASP A 113 -5.71 8.99 12.86
N LEU A 114 -4.61 9.10 12.10
CA LEU A 114 -4.60 9.45 10.68
C LEU A 114 -4.43 8.23 9.76
N THR A 115 -4.35 7.02 10.33
CA THR A 115 -4.06 5.77 9.60
C THR A 115 -5.25 5.25 8.78
N GLY A 116 -6.46 5.76 9.06
CA GLY A 116 -7.68 5.33 8.35
C GLY A 116 -7.88 5.90 6.94
N ILE A 117 -7.01 6.79 6.47
CA ILE A 117 -7.11 7.46 5.17
C ILE A 117 -6.50 6.57 4.08
N LYS A 118 -7.25 6.30 3.01
CA LYS A 118 -6.85 5.44 1.89
C LYS A 118 -6.56 6.28 0.66
N ASP A 119 -5.33 6.19 0.14
CA ASP A 119 -4.94 6.85 -1.09
C ASP A 119 -5.49 6.06 -2.30
N VAL A 120 -6.18 6.74 -3.22
CA VAL A 120 -6.83 6.12 -4.39
C VAL A 120 -6.57 6.91 -5.67
N GLU A 121 -6.63 6.21 -6.81
CA GLU A 121 -6.42 6.75 -8.15
C GLU A 121 -7.39 7.88 -8.49
N VAL A 122 -8.69 7.63 -8.29
CA VAL A 122 -9.75 8.56 -8.68
C VAL A 122 -10.29 9.26 -7.45
N GLN A 123 -10.09 10.57 -7.40
CA GLN A 123 -10.66 11.41 -6.35
C GLN A 123 -12.08 11.85 -6.68
N PHE A 124 -12.96 11.69 -5.70
CA PHE A 124 -14.37 12.11 -5.80
C PHE A 124 -14.64 13.48 -5.18
N CYS A 125 -13.60 14.19 -4.69
CA CYS A 125 -13.73 15.58 -4.24
C CYS A 125 -13.76 16.56 -5.43
N LYS A 126 -14.49 17.66 -5.27
CA LYS A 126 -14.66 18.75 -6.24
C LYS A 126 -13.33 19.44 -6.56
N CYS A 127 -12.44 19.61 -5.56
CA CYS A 127 -11.15 20.27 -5.78
C CYS A 127 -10.17 19.46 -6.63
N LYS A 128 -10.37 18.13 -6.76
CA LYS A 128 -9.49 17.19 -7.50
C LYS A 128 -8.01 17.22 -7.10
N LYS A 129 -7.68 17.79 -5.94
CA LYS A 129 -6.31 17.87 -5.40
C LYS A 129 -6.14 16.84 -4.28
N THR A 130 -5.21 15.92 -4.47
CA THR A 130 -4.84 14.90 -3.48
C THR A 130 -3.76 15.40 -2.55
N MET A 131 -3.81 14.95 -1.29
CA MET A 131 -2.67 14.92 -0.39
C MET A 131 -2.43 13.47 0.03
N GLY A 132 -1.46 12.84 -0.63
CA GLY A 132 -1.14 11.44 -0.39
C GLY A 132 -0.37 11.22 0.91
N ARG A 133 0.04 9.98 1.16
CA ARG A 133 0.77 9.58 2.37
C ARG A 133 2.07 10.37 2.54
N TRP A 134 2.81 10.61 1.47
CA TRP A 134 4.09 11.34 1.52
C TRP A 134 3.87 12.80 1.92
N ALA A 135 2.93 13.48 1.27
CA ALA A 135 2.62 14.88 1.55
C ALA A 135 2.06 15.06 2.97
N ARG A 136 1.25 14.11 3.46
CA ARG A 136 0.76 14.08 4.86
C ARG A 136 1.92 13.96 5.86
N ALA A 137 2.85 13.03 5.63
CA ALA A 137 4.02 12.83 6.49
C ALA A 137 4.93 14.08 6.52
N GLN A 138 5.13 14.71 5.35
CA GLN A 138 5.88 15.96 5.23
C GLN A 138 5.20 17.11 5.98
N LEU A 139 3.89 17.33 5.77
CA LEU A 139 3.15 18.42 6.40
C LEU A 139 3.12 18.29 7.92
N LEU A 140 2.83 17.09 8.45
CA LEU A 140 2.85 16.86 9.89
C LEU A 140 4.24 17.14 10.49
N SER A 141 5.30 16.66 9.85
CA SER A 141 6.68 16.88 10.32
C SER A 141 7.07 18.35 10.31
N LYS A 142 6.60 19.11 9.30
CA LYS A 142 6.75 20.57 9.23
C LYS A 142 6.02 21.26 10.38
N LEU A 143 4.75 20.92 10.60
CA LEU A 143 3.94 21.50 11.67
C LEU A 143 4.52 21.22 13.06
N CYS A 144 4.99 20.00 13.32
CA CYS A 144 5.68 19.67 14.57
C CYS A 144 6.94 20.53 14.77
N SER A 145 7.68 20.80 13.70
CA SER A 145 8.90 21.63 13.75
C SER A 145 8.56 23.11 14.01
N GLU A 146 7.57 23.65 13.30
CA GLU A 146 7.07 25.02 13.47
C GLU A 146 6.48 25.26 14.86
N LEU A 147 5.69 24.29 15.35
CA LEU A 147 5.10 24.31 16.69
C LEU A 147 6.19 24.44 17.76
N LEU A 148 7.27 23.65 17.65
CA LEU A 148 8.38 23.71 18.58
C LEU A 148 9.12 25.05 18.54
N VAL A 149 9.33 25.62 17.35
CA VAL A 149 9.95 26.95 17.21
C VAL A 149 9.06 28.02 17.85
N TYR A 150 7.76 27.97 17.61
CA TYR A 150 6.80 28.90 18.20
C TYR A 150 6.80 28.80 19.73
N LEU A 151 6.74 27.59 20.29
CA LEU A 151 6.76 27.37 21.75
C LEU A 151 8.07 27.79 22.42
N GLN A 152 9.19 27.83 21.67
CA GLN A 152 10.47 28.32 22.18
C GLN A 152 10.58 29.85 22.13
N GLN A 153 9.93 30.49 21.16
CA GLN A 153 9.99 31.94 20.96
C GLN A 153 8.93 32.70 21.76
N ALA A 154 7.74 32.12 21.90
CA ALA A 154 6.64 32.71 22.63
C ALA A 154 6.78 32.42 24.14
N GLN A 155 6.48 33.42 24.99
CA GLN A 155 6.21 33.22 26.41
C GLN A 155 4.86 32.50 26.60
N CYS A 156 4.71 31.31 26.01
CA CYS A 156 3.49 30.53 26.12
C CYS A 156 3.23 30.09 27.55
N ASN A 157 1.95 29.90 27.88
CA ASN A 157 1.54 29.42 29.19
C ASN A 157 2.24 28.09 29.51
N PRO A 158 2.71 27.88 30.76
CA PRO A 158 3.39 26.64 31.15
C PRO A 158 2.56 25.38 30.85
N GLY A 159 1.23 25.48 30.93
CA GLY A 159 0.29 24.39 30.65
C GLY A 159 0.27 23.90 29.20
N THR A 160 0.84 24.62 28.24
CA THR A 160 0.91 24.15 26.84
C THR A 160 1.85 22.94 26.70
N PHE A 161 2.85 22.79 27.57
CA PHE A 161 3.72 21.62 27.61
C PHE A 161 3.08 20.39 28.30
N GLU A 162 1.99 20.58 29.06
CA GLU A 162 1.19 19.47 29.62
C GLU A 162 0.30 18.81 28.55
N ILE A 163 0.10 19.50 27.42
CA ILE A 163 -0.62 18.94 26.28
C ILE A 163 0.27 17.87 25.66
N SER A 164 -0.27 16.66 25.58
CA SER A 164 0.40 15.53 24.97
C SER A 164 -0.62 14.74 24.17
N ILE A 165 -0.43 14.74 22.85
CA ILE A 165 -1.30 14.14 21.87
C ILE A 165 -0.48 13.16 21.06
N ASN A 166 -0.84 11.88 21.10
CA ASN A 166 -0.25 10.87 20.26
C ASN A 166 -0.91 10.91 18.88
N VAL A 167 -0.12 11.18 17.85
CA VAL A 167 -0.57 11.23 16.45
C VAL A 167 -0.12 9.95 15.75
N LEU A 168 -1.04 9.00 15.60
CA LEU A 168 -0.83 7.76 14.86
C LEU A 168 -0.84 8.07 13.35
N ILE A 169 0.25 7.73 12.65
CA ILE A 169 0.42 8.03 11.24
C ILE A 169 1.19 6.92 10.51
N ASP A 170 0.89 6.78 9.22
CA ASP A 170 1.68 6.00 8.26
C ASP A 170 2.75 6.91 7.65
N LEU A 171 4.00 6.73 8.05
CA LEU A 171 5.11 7.51 7.53
C LEU A 171 5.58 6.96 6.18
N PHE A 172 5.64 7.85 5.18
CA PHE A 172 6.29 7.58 3.91
C PHE A 172 7.47 8.54 3.75
N VAL A 173 8.68 7.99 3.75
CA VAL A 173 9.92 8.75 3.74
C VAL A 173 10.72 8.46 2.48
N THR A 174 11.12 9.55 1.81
CA THR A 174 12.06 9.56 0.69
C THR A 174 13.23 10.49 0.99
N GLU A 175 14.21 10.56 0.10
CA GLU A 175 15.32 11.50 0.20
C GLU A 175 14.87 12.97 0.34
N ARG A 176 13.71 13.34 -0.23
CA ARG A 176 13.23 14.74 -0.21
C ARG A 176 12.68 15.21 1.14
N ASN A 177 12.02 14.33 1.89
CA ASN A 177 11.43 14.69 3.19
C ASN A 177 12.22 14.13 4.39
N TYR A 178 13.27 13.34 4.14
CA TYR A 178 14.09 12.67 5.16
C TYR A 178 14.51 13.60 6.31
N ASP A 179 15.20 14.71 6.01
CA ASP A 179 15.74 15.60 7.05
C ASP A 179 14.65 16.22 7.92
N LEU A 180 13.49 16.50 7.31
CA LEU A 180 12.34 17.08 8.01
C LEU A 180 11.71 16.06 8.96
N VAL A 181 11.48 14.84 8.48
CA VAL A 181 10.89 13.76 9.28
C VAL A 181 11.83 13.38 10.43
N VAL A 182 13.13 13.25 10.16
CA VAL A 182 14.15 12.99 11.20
C VAL A 182 14.15 14.07 12.27
N LYS A 183 14.14 15.35 11.89
CA LYS A 183 14.08 16.47 12.85
C LYS A 183 12.83 16.40 13.72
N ALA A 184 11.68 16.07 13.14
CA ALA A 184 10.43 15.94 13.88
C ALA A 184 10.46 14.76 14.86
N LEU A 185 10.95 13.59 14.43
CA LEU A 185 11.05 12.39 15.28
C LEU A 185 12.05 12.57 16.43
N LEU A 186 13.20 13.20 16.19
CA LEU A 186 14.19 13.50 17.24
C LEU A 186 13.62 14.40 18.34
N LYS A 187 12.70 15.30 17.99
CA LYS A 187 12.06 16.21 18.94
C LYS A 187 10.70 15.71 19.46
N LYS A 188 10.33 14.46 19.18
CA LYS A 188 9.04 13.84 19.58
C LYS A 188 8.74 14.03 21.07
N CYS A 189 9.72 13.84 21.95
CA CYS A 189 9.51 13.93 23.41
C CYS A 189 9.18 15.35 23.88
N SER A 190 9.61 16.38 23.14
CA SER A 190 9.40 17.79 23.49
C SER A 190 8.22 18.41 22.74
N CYS A 191 7.70 17.74 21.70
CA CYS A 191 6.57 18.23 20.92
C CYS A 191 5.25 17.80 21.58
N PRO A 192 4.28 18.72 21.77
CA PRO A 192 2.93 18.34 22.20
C PRO A 192 2.25 17.35 21.26
N LEU A 193 2.54 17.44 19.95
CA LEU A 193 2.12 16.50 18.92
C LEU A 193 3.19 15.41 18.75
N LYS A 194 2.98 14.26 19.38
CA LYS A 194 3.90 13.13 19.37
C LYS A 194 3.62 12.24 18.17
N ILE A 195 4.52 12.24 17.19
CA ILE A 195 4.44 11.35 16.02
C ILE A 195 4.65 9.91 16.49
N CYS A 196 3.66 9.05 16.23
CA CYS A 196 3.67 7.63 16.51
C CYS A 196 3.48 6.87 15.19
N CYS A 197 4.57 6.28 14.69
CA CYS A 197 4.58 5.58 13.41
C CYS A 197 3.93 4.20 13.57
N VAL A 198 2.86 3.94 12.82
CA VAL A 198 2.16 2.63 12.81
C VAL A 198 2.50 1.84 11.55
N ALA A 199 2.72 2.52 10.42
CA ALA A 199 3.28 1.95 9.21
C ALA A 199 4.44 2.80 8.71
N PHE A 200 5.53 2.17 8.28
CA PHE A 200 6.71 2.86 7.76
C PHE A 200 7.02 2.37 6.37
N ARG A 201 7.00 3.29 5.39
CA ARG A 201 7.49 3.07 4.03
C ARG A 201 8.75 3.87 3.79
N SER A 202 9.82 3.18 3.39
CA SER A 202 11.09 3.76 2.97
C SER A 202 11.29 3.53 1.49
N ASP A 203 11.63 4.59 0.76
CA ASP A 203 11.82 4.57 -0.69
C ASP A 203 13.01 5.46 -1.07
N ASN A 204 13.88 4.96 -1.95
CA ASN A 204 15.11 5.62 -2.43
C ASN A 204 16.11 6.05 -1.33
N LEU A 205 16.01 5.53 -0.11
CA LEU A 205 16.92 5.87 0.99
C LEU A 205 18.23 5.07 0.93
N SER A 206 19.34 5.70 1.30
CA SER A 206 20.58 4.98 1.59
C SER A 206 20.42 4.09 2.83
N LEU A 207 21.17 2.98 2.91
CA LEU A 207 21.13 2.06 4.05
C LEU A 207 21.39 2.77 5.38
N GLN A 208 22.38 3.66 5.44
CA GLN A 208 22.70 4.43 6.65
C GLN A 208 21.51 5.27 7.12
N LYS A 209 20.83 5.95 6.18
CA LYS A 209 19.65 6.76 6.46
C LYS A 209 18.49 5.88 6.94
N PHE A 210 18.25 4.76 6.27
CA PHE A 210 17.22 3.79 6.65
C PHE A 210 17.43 3.26 8.08
N PHE A 211 18.63 2.74 8.39
CA PHE A 211 18.95 2.21 9.72
C PHE A 211 18.90 3.26 10.82
N TYR A 212 19.16 4.52 10.50
CA TYR A 212 19.02 5.61 11.44
C TYR A 212 17.55 5.93 11.72
N ILE A 213 16.75 6.15 10.68
CA ILE A 213 15.35 6.59 10.86
C ILE A 213 14.47 5.50 11.45
N ILE A 214 14.66 4.22 11.10
CA ILE A 214 13.82 3.13 11.62
C ILE A 214 13.88 3.04 13.15
N LYS A 215 15.04 3.32 13.75
CA LYS A 215 15.22 3.38 15.21
C LYS A 215 14.45 4.53 15.85
N LEU A 216 14.23 5.63 15.11
CA LEU A 216 13.45 6.78 15.57
C LEU A 216 11.94 6.58 15.46
N THR A 217 11.48 5.59 14.69
CA THR A 217 10.04 5.36 14.44
C THR A 217 9.30 4.63 15.56
N ASP A 218 9.98 4.24 16.65
CA ASP A 218 9.44 3.39 17.71
C ASP A 218 8.91 2.03 17.18
N PRO A 219 9.82 1.08 16.91
CA PRO A 219 9.48 -0.24 16.35
C PRO A 219 8.44 -1.05 17.15
N SER A 220 8.20 -0.70 18.41
CA SER A 220 7.20 -1.37 19.26
C SER A 220 5.75 -1.15 18.81
N LEU A 221 5.49 -0.07 18.07
CA LEU A 221 4.18 0.30 17.54
C LEU A 221 4.00 -0.08 16.06
N LEU A 222 5.08 -0.50 15.40
CA LEU A 222 5.13 -0.68 13.96
C LEU A 222 4.40 -1.96 13.53
N ARG A 223 3.28 -1.79 12.82
CA ARG A 223 2.46 -2.88 12.27
C ARG A 223 2.81 -3.22 10.83
N LYS A 224 3.32 -2.25 10.06
CA LYS A 224 3.70 -2.44 8.65
C LYS A 224 5.06 -1.83 8.37
N LEU A 225 5.95 -2.59 7.75
CA LEU A 225 7.27 -2.17 7.30
C LEU A 225 7.41 -2.43 5.81
N GLU A 226 7.52 -1.36 5.03
CA GLU A 226 7.68 -1.39 3.58
C GLU A 226 9.05 -0.81 3.21
N ILE A 227 9.97 -1.66 2.80
CA ILE A 227 11.28 -1.27 2.30
C ILE A 227 11.25 -1.53 0.80
N VAL A 228 11.15 -0.47 0.00
CA VAL A 228 10.92 -0.58 -1.44
C VAL A 228 11.90 0.31 -2.20
N HIS A 229 11.96 0.13 -3.52
CA HIS A 229 12.66 0.98 -4.50
C HIS A 229 14.05 1.50 -4.08
N ASN A 230 15.10 0.95 -4.69
CA ASN A 230 16.48 1.43 -4.57
C ASN A 230 17.07 1.49 -3.14
N VAL A 231 16.39 0.96 -2.13
CA VAL A 231 17.01 0.60 -0.85
C VAL A 231 17.75 -0.72 -1.06
N HIS A 232 19.07 -0.66 -1.17
CA HIS A 232 19.93 -1.84 -1.40
C HIS A 232 20.08 -2.71 -0.15
N LEU A 233 18.99 -3.30 0.31
CA LEU A 233 18.97 -4.18 1.49
C LEU A 233 19.27 -5.63 1.08
N GLU A 234 20.51 -6.05 1.33
CA GLU A 234 20.96 -7.44 1.16
C GLU A 234 20.72 -8.27 2.43
N MET A 235 20.93 -9.60 2.35
CA MET A 235 20.69 -10.53 3.45
C MET A 235 21.42 -10.16 4.75
N GLU A 236 22.71 -9.78 4.68
CA GLU A 236 23.49 -9.38 5.87
C GLU A 236 22.89 -8.17 6.57
N HIS A 237 22.34 -7.23 5.81
CA HIS A 237 21.68 -6.05 6.34
C HIS A 237 20.34 -6.40 6.97
N LEU A 238 19.58 -7.31 6.36
CA LEU A 238 18.32 -7.78 6.93
C LEU A 238 18.56 -8.53 8.25
N GLU A 239 19.57 -9.38 8.30
CA GLU A 239 19.98 -10.08 9.52
C GLU A 239 20.35 -9.08 10.62
N MET A 240 21.19 -8.09 10.29
CA MET A 240 21.53 -7.00 11.22
C MET A 240 20.30 -6.24 11.70
N LEU A 241 19.32 -5.98 10.82
CA LEU A 241 18.08 -5.30 11.19
C LEU A 241 17.31 -6.08 12.25
N PHE A 242 17.06 -7.37 12.01
CA PHE A 242 16.29 -8.22 12.92
C PHE A 242 17.02 -8.57 14.22
N ASN A 243 18.35 -8.57 14.21
CA ASN A 243 19.14 -8.75 15.43
C ASN A 243 19.14 -7.51 16.33
N ASN A 244 19.07 -6.31 15.75
CA ASN A 244 19.17 -5.05 16.49
C ASN A 244 17.81 -4.41 16.82
N ILE A 245 16.74 -4.81 16.12
CA ILE A 245 15.42 -4.21 16.25
C ILE A 245 14.36 -5.29 16.39
N HIS A 246 13.55 -5.19 17.44
CA HIS A 246 12.42 -6.07 17.68
C HIS A 246 11.12 -5.45 17.17
N PHE A 247 10.32 -6.27 16.49
CA PHE A 247 9.06 -5.88 15.85
C PHE A 247 7.88 -6.68 16.44
N PRO A 248 7.43 -6.38 17.67
CA PRO A 248 6.51 -7.25 18.42
C PRO A 248 5.08 -7.28 17.84
N VAL A 249 4.67 -6.25 17.12
CA VAL A 249 3.30 -6.09 16.57
C VAL A 249 3.27 -6.03 15.04
N LEU A 250 4.37 -6.42 14.39
CA LEU A 250 4.48 -6.36 12.93
C LEU A 250 3.59 -7.42 12.29
N MET A 251 2.69 -6.94 11.44
CA MET A 251 1.72 -7.73 10.70
C MET A 251 2.10 -7.88 9.22
N SER A 252 2.85 -6.91 8.69
CA SER A 252 3.15 -6.81 7.26
C SER A 252 4.60 -6.39 7.03
N LEU A 253 5.31 -7.20 6.25
CA LEU A 253 6.71 -6.96 5.87
C LEU A 253 6.85 -7.03 4.35
N THR A 254 7.31 -5.93 3.76
CA THR A 254 7.68 -5.87 2.34
C THR A 254 9.17 -5.58 2.24
N LEU A 255 9.89 -6.51 1.63
CA LEU A 255 11.32 -6.42 1.37
C LEU A 255 11.58 -5.93 -0.05
N PRO A 256 12.71 -5.21 -0.29
CA PRO A 256 13.00 -4.71 -1.61
C PRO A 256 13.36 -5.84 -2.56
N ALA A 257 13.27 -5.54 -3.85
CA ALA A 257 13.65 -6.48 -4.89
C ALA A 257 15.10 -6.97 -4.67
N ARG A 258 15.31 -8.27 -4.86
CA ARG A 258 16.63 -8.93 -4.76
C ARG A 258 17.28 -8.90 -3.36
N THR A 259 16.50 -8.73 -2.28
CA THR A 259 17.04 -8.85 -0.92
C THR A 259 17.71 -10.20 -0.69
N PHE A 260 17.12 -11.28 -1.20
CA PHE A 260 17.76 -12.58 -1.22
C PHE A 260 18.33 -12.87 -2.61
N ASN A 261 19.60 -13.29 -2.66
CA ASN A 261 20.24 -13.71 -3.90
C ASN A 261 21.10 -14.96 -3.66
N VAL A 262 20.50 -16.12 -3.92
CA VAL A 262 21.09 -17.42 -3.58
C VAL A 262 22.09 -17.94 -4.65
N ARG A 263 22.41 -17.15 -5.69
CA ARG A 263 23.22 -17.63 -6.84
C ARG A 263 24.67 -18.01 -6.52
N ARG A 264 25.25 -17.50 -5.43
CA ARG A 264 26.61 -17.83 -4.96
C ARG A 264 26.59 -18.23 -3.47
N PHE A 265 25.66 -19.11 -3.11
CA PHE A 265 25.42 -19.47 -1.72
C PHE A 265 26.55 -20.28 -1.09
N THR A 266 27.11 -19.70 -0.04
CA THR A 266 28.06 -20.34 0.87
C THR A 266 27.33 -21.00 2.04
N ALA A 267 28.02 -21.83 2.82
CA ALA A 267 27.46 -22.42 4.04
C ALA A 267 27.06 -21.35 5.08
N THR A 268 27.77 -20.21 5.11
CA THR A 268 27.44 -19.07 5.96
C THR A 268 26.14 -18.39 5.53
N ASP A 269 25.90 -18.26 4.22
CA ASP A 269 24.64 -17.69 3.72
C ASP A 269 23.43 -18.57 4.07
N GLU A 270 23.63 -19.90 4.09
CA GLU A 270 22.58 -20.84 4.49
C GLU A 270 22.22 -20.72 5.98
N GLN A 271 23.22 -20.50 6.84
CA GLN A 271 22.99 -20.24 8.27
C GLN A 271 22.31 -18.88 8.48
N MET A 272 22.76 -17.84 7.78
CA MET A 272 22.15 -16.50 7.83
C MET A 272 20.69 -16.54 7.40
N LEU A 273 20.36 -17.27 6.32
CA LEU A 273 18.98 -17.40 5.86
C LEU A 273 18.09 -18.11 6.90
N ALA A 274 18.61 -19.17 7.53
CA ALA A 274 17.90 -19.87 8.60
C ALA A 274 17.66 -18.95 9.80
N HIS A 275 18.68 -18.19 10.22
CA HIS A 275 18.59 -17.24 11.32
C HIS A 275 17.60 -16.11 11.03
N ILE A 276 17.58 -15.58 9.81
CA ILE A 276 16.55 -14.62 9.35
C ILE A 276 15.15 -15.23 9.47
N GLY A 277 14.96 -16.47 9.01
CA GLY A 277 13.69 -17.19 9.14
C GLY A 277 13.25 -17.36 10.59
N GLU A 278 14.18 -17.75 11.48
CA GLU A 278 13.92 -17.88 12.92
C GLU A 278 13.51 -16.54 13.54
N LYS A 279 14.20 -15.45 13.19
CA LYS A 279 13.86 -14.09 13.64
C LYS A 279 12.49 -13.64 13.15
N MET A 280 12.13 -13.95 11.91
CA MET A 280 10.77 -13.72 11.41
C MET A 280 9.74 -14.58 12.16
N GLY A 281 10.11 -15.79 12.58
CA GLY A 281 9.28 -16.67 13.40
C GLY A 281 8.98 -16.14 14.81
N GLU A 282 9.79 -15.20 15.32
CA GLU A 282 9.51 -14.46 16.56
C GLU A 282 8.39 -13.41 16.38
N MET A 283 8.10 -12.98 15.14
CA MET A 283 7.06 -12.01 14.82
C MET A 283 5.68 -12.66 14.80
N THR A 284 5.12 -12.88 15.99
CA THR A 284 3.87 -13.63 16.18
C THR A 284 2.61 -13.04 15.51
N GLN A 285 2.66 -11.81 15.00
CA GLN A 285 1.53 -11.18 14.30
C GLN A 285 1.72 -11.11 12.78
N LEU A 286 2.85 -11.60 12.25
CA LEU A 286 3.18 -11.49 10.83
C LEU A 286 2.22 -12.35 9.99
N THR A 287 1.43 -11.70 9.15
CA THR A 287 0.47 -12.33 8.24
C THR A 287 0.69 -11.95 6.77
N GLU A 288 1.50 -10.92 6.49
CA GLU A 288 1.77 -10.47 5.13
C GLU A 288 3.28 -10.43 4.91
N LEU A 289 3.73 -11.11 3.86
CA LEU A 289 5.14 -11.17 3.50
C LEU A 289 5.31 -11.02 1.99
N ASN A 290 5.99 -9.94 1.60
CA ASN A 290 6.28 -9.64 0.20
C ASN A 290 7.80 -9.62 -0.01
N MET A 291 8.30 -10.48 -0.90
CA MET A 291 9.72 -10.63 -1.20
C MET A 291 9.97 -10.73 -2.72
N PRO A 292 9.38 -9.83 -3.53
CA PRO A 292 9.43 -9.95 -4.99
C PRO A 292 10.86 -9.92 -5.52
N PHE A 293 11.11 -10.58 -6.66
CA PHE A 293 12.40 -10.64 -7.35
C PHE A 293 13.59 -11.16 -6.51
N SER A 294 13.32 -11.88 -5.42
CA SER A 294 14.35 -12.49 -4.57
C SER A 294 14.68 -13.90 -5.04
N ILE A 295 15.91 -14.15 -5.48
CA ILE A 295 16.30 -15.46 -6.03
C ILE A 295 16.45 -16.45 -4.87
N LEU A 296 15.39 -17.20 -4.55
CA LEU A 296 15.28 -18.08 -3.38
C LEU A 296 15.44 -19.57 -3.69
N THR A 297 15.59 -19.95 -4.96
CA THR A 297 15.59 -21.31 -5.51
C THR A 297 16.03 -22.41 -4.52
N GLY A 298 15.07 -23.22 -4.07
CA GLY A 298 15.21 -24.36 -3.16
C GLY A 298 15.23 -24.02 -1.67
N ARG A 299 15.05 -22.76 -1.29
CA ARG A 299 15.27 -22.27 0.08
C ARG A 299 14.07 -21.57 0.71
N ILE A 300 12.93 -21.45 0.01
CA ILE A 300 11.76 -20.75 0.58
C ILE A 300 11.29 -21.37 1.90
N GLN A 301 11.42 -22.69 2.03
CA GLN A 301 11.10 -23.43 3.25
C GLN A 301 11.90 -22.95 4.46
N LYS A 302 13.15 -22.49 4.28
CA LYS A 302 13.99 -22.01 5.39
C LYS A 302 13.46 -20.71 5.98
N LEU A 303 12.86 -19.85 5.16
CA LEU A 303 12.26 -18.59 5.60
C LEU A 303 10.87 -18.78 6.20
N LEU A 304 10.05 -19.64 5.58
CA LEU A 304 8.64 -19.74 5.94
C LEU A 304 8.36 -20.80 7.01
N SER A 305 9.12 -21.89 7.09
CA SER A 305 8.85 -22.95 8.06
C SER A 305 8.94 -22.54 9.54
N PRO A 306 9.78 -21.56 9.95
CA PRO A 306 9.83 -21.10 11.35
C PRO A 306 8.66 -20.20 11.74
N LEU A 307 7.91 -19.65 10.78
CA LEU A 307 6.75 -18.80 11.05
C LEU A 307 5.69 -19.60 11.80
N LYS A 308 5.16 -19.03 12.89
CA LYS A 308 4.12 -19.68 13.70
C LYS A 308 2.71 -19.24 13.33
N THR A 309 2.62 -18.09 12.67
CA THR A 309 1.36 -17.48 12.26
C THR A 309 1.16 -17.71 10.76
N PRO A 310 -0.03 -18.18 10.34
CA PRO A 310 -0.26 -18.43 8.92
C PRO A 310 -0.27 -17.11 8.14
N LEU A 311 0.45 -17.11 7.01
CA LEU A 311 0.43 -15.98 6.09
C LEU A 311 -0.92 -15.94 5.36
N LYS A 312 -1.44 -14.73 5.23
CA LYS A 312 -2.63 -14.37 4.45
C LYS A 312 -2.27 -13.74 3.13
N ILE A 313 -1.17 -12.99 3.08
CA ILE A 313 -0.66 -12.38 1.85
C ILE A 313 0.77 -12.89 1.65
N LEU A 314 1.02 -13.45 0.47
CA LEU A 314 2.34 -13.91 0.08
C LEU A 314 2.64 -13.45 -1.35
N ASP A 315 3.65 -12.60 -1.48
CA ASP A 315 4.25 -12.24 -2.77
C ASP A 315 5.65 -12.84 -2.87
N VAL A 316 5.77 -13.81 -3.77
CA VAL A 316 7.02 -14.47 -4.15
C VAL A 316 7.22 -14.38 -5.66
N SER A 317 6.71 -13.32 -6.27
CA SER A 317 6.87 -13.04 -7.69
C SER A 317 8.35 -13.00 -8.08
N ASN A 318 8.68 -13.54 -9.25
CA ASN A 318 10.02 -13.56 -9.83
C ASN A 318 11.12 -14.12 -8.89
N CYS A 319 10.76 -15.04 -7.98
CA CYS A 319 11.69 -15.61 -7.01
C CYS A 319 12.51 -16.81 -7.51
N SER A 320 12.35 -17.19 -8.79
CA SER A 320 13.02 -18.35 -9.40
C SER A 320 12.75 -19.65 -8.62
N LEU A 321 11.49 -19.85 -8.20
CA LEU A 321 11.09 -21.03 -7.42
C LEU A 321 11.30 -22.33 -8.22
N ASN A 322 11.73 -23.39 -7.54
CA ASN A 322 11.86 -24.73 -8.13
C ASN A 322 10.75 -25.69 -7.66
N HIS A 323 10.84 -26.96 -8.06
CA HIS A 323 9.86 -28.00 -7.68
C HIS A 323 9.76 -28.19 -6.16
N ALA A 324 10.87 -28.13 -5.43
CA ALA A 324 10.87 -28.28 -3.98
C ALA A 324 10.20 -27.09 -3.28
N ASP A 325 10.45 -25.87 -3.76
CA ASP A 325 9.81 -24.65 -3.25
C ASP A 325 8.30 -24.69 -3.47
N MET A 326 7.87 -25.00 -4.69
CA MET A 326 6.44 -25.12 -5.02
C MET A 326 5.79 -26.22 -4.19
N ALA A 327 6.45 -27.38 -4.06
CA ALA A 327 5.93 -28.48 -3.25
C ALA A 327 5.80 -28.07 -1.78
N PHE A 328 6.78 -27.33 -1.24
CA PHE A 328 6.67 -26.79 0.11
C PHE A 328 5.47 -25.84 0.22
N LEU A 329 5.32 -24.86 -0.69
CA LEU A 329 4.22 -23.90 -0.65
C LEU A 329 2.86 -24.61 -0.62
N ALA A 330 2.64 -25.57 -1.51
CA ALA A 330 1.40 -26.33 -1.61
C ALA A 330 1.12 -27.27 -0.43
N ASN A 331 2.14 -27.68 0.33
CA ASN A 331 1.99 -28.55 1.51
C ASN A 331 2.13 -27.81 2.84
N SER A 332 2.47 -26.52 2.81
CA SER A 332 2.64 -25.71 4.02
C SER A 332 1.30 -25.45 4.70
N PHE A 333 1.32 -25.25 6.02
CA PHE A 333 0.11 -24.86 6.74
C PHE A 333 -0.38 -23.44 6.37
N HIS A 334 0.47 -22.64 5.72
CA HIS A 334 0.09 -21.34 5.16
C HIS A 334 -0.92 -21.48 4.01
N ALA A 335 -0.83 -22.55 3.21
CA ALA A 335 -1.61 -22.73 1.98
C ALA A 335 -3.12 -22.53 2.18
N ASN A 336 -3.69 -23.03 3.28
CA ASN A 336 -5.13 -22.92 3.55
C ASN A 336 -5.59 -21.53 4.00
N HIS A 337 -4.67 -20.60 4.22
CA HIS A 337 -4.93 -19.28 4.80
C HIS A 337 -4.61 -18.11 3.86
N LEU A 338 -4.05 -18.39 2.66
CA LEU A 338 -3.67 -17.38 1.68
C LEU A 338 -4.90 -16.71 1.07
N GLU A 339 -5.16 -15.48 1.49
CA GLU A 339 -6.18 -14.58 0.95
C GLU A 339 -5.68 -13.84 -0.31
N ALA A 340 -4.37 -13.57 -0.42
CA ALA A 340 -3.74 -13.00 -1.60
C ALA A 340 -2.42 -13.71 -1.93
N LEU A 341 -2.25 -14.08 -3.19
CA LEU A 341 -1.09 -14.83 -3.66
C LEU A 341 -0.57 -14.25 -4.97
N ASP A 342 0.72 -13.93 -5.00
CA ASP A 342 1.44 -13.56 -6.22
C ASP A 342 2.52 -14.60 -6.55
N LEU A 343 2.37 -15.23 -7.71
CA LEU A 343 3.30 -16.21 -8.27
C LEU A 343 3.86 -15.77 -9.63
N SER A 344 3.79 -14.48 -9.93
CA SER A 344 4.20 -13.92 -11.22
C SER A 344 5.66 -14.27 -11.58
N GLY A 345 5.96 -14.36 -12.87
CA GLY A 345 7.31 -14.66 -13.38
C GLY A 345 7.74 -16.13 -13.28
N HIS A 346 6.83 -17.05 -12.96
CA HIS A 346 7.09 -18.49 -12.96
C HIS A 346 6.31 -19.18 -14.08
N ASN A 347 6.94 -20.11 -14.81
CA ASN A 347 6.27 -20.91 -15.84
C ASN A 347 5.41 -22.03 -15.19
N LEU A 348 4.37 -21.63 -14.45
CA LEU A 348 3.56 -22.50 -13.58
C LEU A 348 2.88 -23.64 -14.35
N PRO A 349 2.22 -23.40 -15.50
CA PRO A 349 1.51 -24.45 -16.22
C PRO A 349 2.40 -25.57 -16.72
N GLU A 350 3.60 -25.22 -17.17
CA GLU A 350 4.55 -26.15 -17.80
C GLU A 350 5.35 -26.91 -16.75
N LEU A 351 5.85 -26.20 -15.72
CA LEU A 351 6.80 -26.77 -14.76
C LEU A 351 6.13 -27.33 -13.51
N TYR A 352 5.03 -26.73 -13.05
CA TYR A 352 4.45 -27.03 -11.73
C TYR A 352 2.94 -27.27 -11.72
N PRO A 353 2.31 -27.89 -12.75
CA PRO A 353 0.86 -27.94 -12.86
C PRO A 353 0.20 -28.60 -11.64
N SER A 354 0.63 -29.80 -11.24
CA SER A 354 0.03 -30.55 -10.12
C SER A 354 0.13 -29.81 -8.79
N THR A 355 1.28 -29.17 -8.55
CA THR A 355 1.55 -28.46 -7.30
C THR A 355 0.81 -27.13 -7.24
N PHE A 356 0.70 -26.44 -8.37
CA PHE A 356 -0.10 -25.24 -8.52
C PHE A 356 -1.59 -25.51 -8.26
N PHE A 357 -2.14 -26.58 -8.86
CA PHE A 357 -3.52 -27.01 -8.57
C PHE A 357 -3.74 -27.33 -7.09
N LYS A 358 -2.81 -28.05 -6.49
CA LYS A 358 -2.89 -28.40 -5.08
C LYS A 358 -2.91 -27.14 -4.21
N LEU A 359 -2.05 -26.17 -4.49
CA LEU A 359 -2.00 -24.89 -3.79
C LEU A 359 -3.32 -24.12 -3.92
N LEU A 360 -3.84 -23.98 -5.14
CA LEU A 360 -5.13 -23.33 -5.39
C LEU A 360 -6.29 -24.03 -4.68
N SER A 361 -6.31 -25.37 -4.70
CA SER A 361 -7.31 -26.15 -3.98
C SER A 361 -7.30 -25.86 -2.48
N HIS A 362 -6.11 -25.77 -1.88
CA HIS A 362 -5.95 -25.44 -0.45
C HIS A 362 -6.42 -24.02 -0.11
N CYS A 363 -6.07 -23.00 -0.91
CA CYS A 363 -6.49 -21.62 -0.64
C CYS A 363 -7.88 -21.26 -1.18
N SER A 364 -8.53 -22.12 -1.97
CA SER A 364 -9.79 -21.84 -2.69
C SER A 364 -10.90 -21.22 -1.84
N SER A 365 -11.03 -21.66 -0.59
CA SER A 365 -12.07 -21.20 0.33
C SER A 365 -11.84 -19.80 0.91
N VAL A 366 -10.63 -19.24 0.76
CA VAL A 366 -10.21 -17.96 1.34
C VAL A 366 -9.59 -17.00 0.33
N LEU A 367 -9.13 -17.49 -0.83
CA LEU A 367 -8.44 -16.72 -1.85
C LEU A 367 -9.33 -15.59 -2.40
N ARG A 368 -8.85 -14.36 -2.29
CA ARG A 368 -9.49 -13.12 -2.75
C ARG A 368 -8.72 -12.45 -3.89
N SER A 369 -7.39 -12.58 -3.91
CA SER A 369 -6.55 -12.00 -4.97
C SER A 369 -5.55 -13.02 -5.47
N LEU A 370 -5.44 -13.14 -6.79
CA LEU A 370 -4.45 -14.00 -7.45
C LEU A 370 -3.76 -13.23 -8.58
N THR A 371 -2.44 -13.20 -8.52
CA THR A 371 -1.59 -12.53 -9.53
C THR A 371 -0.65 -13.55 -10.16
N LEU A 372 -0.79 -13.73 -11.48
CA LEU A 372 -0.07 -14.69 -12.34
C LEU A 372 0.50 -13.97 -13.56
N GLU A 373 1.19 -12.84 -13.35
CA GLU A 373 1.77 -12.07 -14.46
C GLU A 373 3.03 -12.76 -15.00
N ASP A 374 3.27 -12.65 -16.30
CA ASP A 374 4.45 -13.24 -16.96
C ASP A 374 4.68 -14.73 -16.64
N CYS A 375 3.60 -15.49 -16.46
CA CYS A 375 3.63 -16.91 -16.11
C CYS A 375 3.68 -17.86 -17.31
N ASN A 376 3.87 -17.33 -18.53
CA ASN A 376 3.85 -18.08 -19.79
C ASN A 376 2.57 -18.94 -19.97
N ILE A 377 1.43 -18.43 -19.51
CA ILE A 377 0.12 -19.05 -19.72
C ILE A 377 -0.28 -18.88 -21.19
N GLN A 378 -0.49 -20.01 -21.88
CA GLN A 378 -0.85 -20.08 -23.30
C GLN A 378 -2.29 -20.60 -23.45
N ASP A 379 -2.83 -20.52 -24.66
CA ASP A 379 -4.17 -21.01 -25.01
C ASP A 379 -4.42 -22.46 -24.57
N THR A 380 -3.41 -23.34 -24.65
CA THR A 380 -3.47 -24.73 -24.21
C THR A 380 -3.71 -24.89 -22.70
N HIS A 381 -3.40 -23.87 -21.91
CA HIS A 381 -3.48 -23.87 -20.45
C HIS A 381 -4.79 -23.27 -19.92
N VAL A 382 -5.67 -22.74 -20.77
CA VAL A 382 -6.90 -22.06 -20.32
C VAL A 382 -7.83 -23.01 -19.56
N ASN A 383 -8.09 -24.21 -20.09
CA ASN A 383 -8.92 -25.20 -19.41
C ASN A 383 -8.34 -25.61 -18.05
N MET A 384 -7.01 -25.67 -17.98
CA MET A 384 -6.27 -25.99 -16.77
C MET A 384 -6.48 -24.90 -15.71
N LEU A 385 -6.37 -23.62 -16.09
CA LEU A 385 -6.69 -22.49 -15.21
C LEU A 385 -8.15 -22.50 -14.75
N ILE A 386 -9.10 -22.71 -15.66
CA ILE A 386 -10.54 -22.76 -15.33
C ILE A 386 -10.81 -23.80 -14.26
N LEU A 387 -10.27 -25.02 -14.41
CA LEU A 387 -10.40 -26.08 -13.41
C LEU A 387 -9.81 -25.68 -12.05
N GLY A 388 -8.69 -24.96 -12.05
CA GLY A 388 -8.00 -24.55 -10.82
C GLY A 388 -8.71 -23.40 -10.10
N LEU A 389 -9.36 -22.51 -10.85
CA LEU A 389 -10.06 -21.34 -10.34
C LEU A 389 -11.52 -21.61 -9.99
N SER A 390 -12.14 -22.65 -10.55
CA SER A 390 -13.56 -22.99 -10.31
C SER A 390 -13.91 -23.10 -8.81
N PRO A 391 -13.05 -23.68 -7.93
CA PRO A 391 -13.31 -23.73 -6.49
C PRO A 391 -13.16 -22.38 -5.77
N CYS A 392 -12.52 -21.37 -6.38
CA CYS A 392 -12.14 -20.10 -5.76
C CYS A 392 -13.30 -19.09 -5.72
N GLN A 393 -14.40 -19.44 -5.05
CA GLN A 393 -15.65 -18.68 -5.04
C GLN A 393 -15.54 -17.29 -4.39
N LYS A 394 -14.48 -17.05 -3.60
CA LYS A 394 -14.21 -15.75 -2.96
C LYS A 394 -13.26 -14.85 -3.75
N LEU A 395 -12.79 -15.29 -4.91
CA LEU A 395 -11.84 -14.53 -5.74
C LEU A 395 -12.50 -13.21 -6.18
N GLN A 396 -11.83 -12.10 -5.87
CA GLN A 396 -12.26 -10.72 -6.16
C GLN A 396 -11.37 -10.09 -7.22
N GLU A 397 -10.08 -10.44 -7.23
CA GLU A 397 -9.09 -9.87 -8.13
C GLU A 397 -8.31 -10.98 -8.82
N PHE A 398 -8.25 -10.92 -10.15
CA PHE A 398 -7.43 -11.83 -10.94
C PHE A 398 -6.59 -11.05 -11.95
N LYS A 399 -5.28 -11.16 -11.83
CA LYS A 399 -4.30 -10.45 -12.66
C LYS A 399 -3.40 -11.45 -13.35
N PHE A 400 -3.28 -11.33 -14.67
CA PHE A 400 -2.49 -12.26 -15.49
C PHE A 400 -1.92 -11.57 -16.74
N ILE A 401 -1.48 -10.32 -16.58
CA ILE A 401 -0.79 -9.53 -17.61
C ILE A 401 0.50 -10.25 -18.08
N GLY A 402 0.98 -9.95 -19.28
CA GLY A 402 2.23 -10.51 -19.82
C GLY A 402 2.12 -11.95 -20.34
N ASN A 403 0.98 -12.61 -20.15
CA ASN A 403 0.78 -13.98 -20.63
C ASN A 403 0.43 -14.05 -22.14
N PRO A 404 1.00 -15.02 -22.89
CA PRO A 404 0.79 -15.19 -24.33
C PRO A 404 -0.57 -15.83 -24.70
N LEU A 405 -1.67 -15.19 -24.32
CA LEU A 405 -3.04 -15.63 -24.63
C LEU A 405 -3.58 -14.97 -25.90
N SER A 406 -4.19 -15.75 -26.80
CA SER A 406 -4.93 -15.20 -27.93
C SER A 406 -6.27 -14.57 -27.52
N SER A 407 -6.84 -13.77 -28.41
CA SER A 407 -8.19 -13.23 -28.26
C SER A 407 -9.25 -14.31 -28.04
N GLN A 408 -9.13 -15.47 -28.71
CA GLN A 408 -10.04 -16.60 -28.54
C GLN A 408 -9.92 -17.25 -27.15
N ALA A 409 -8.69 -17.42 -26.66
CA ALA A 409 -8.42 -17.94 -25.33
C ALA A 409 -8.95 -17.00 -24.23
N LEU A 410 -8.77 -15.68 -24.40
CA LEU A 410 -9.32 -14.68 -23.49
C LEU A 410 -10.84 -14.70 -23.44
N LYS A 411 -11.53 -14.79 -24.59
CA LYS A 411 -13.00 -14.91 -24.63
C LYS A 411 -13.49 -16.15 -23.86
N HIS A 412 -12.80 -17.27 -24.03
CA HIS A 412 -13.12 -18.51 -23.31
C HIS A 412 -12.93 -18.34 -21.80
N LEU A 413 -11.80 -17.74 -21.38
CA LEU A 413 -11.54 -17.47 -19.97
C LEU A 413 -12.55 -16.48 -19.37
N PHE A 414 -12.88 -15.39 -20.06
CA PHE A 414 -13.87 -14.40 -19.60
C PHE A 414 -15.27 -14.99 -19.44
N THR A 415 -15.65 -15.94 -20.31
CA THR A 415 -16.91 -16.67 -20.16
C THR A 415 -16.97 -17.39 -18.82
N PHE A 416 -15.87 -18.06 -18.42
CA PHE A 416 -15.76 -18.68 -17.10
C PHE A 416 -15.67 -17.65 -15.96
N LEU A 417 -14.92 -16.55 -16.12
CA LEU A 417 -14.78 -15.53 -15.07
C LEU A 417 -16.13 -14.93 -14.66
N CYS A 418 -17.11 -14.91 -15.57
CA CYS A 418 -18.48 -14.52 -15.28
C CYS A 418 -19.16 -15.40 -14.22
N GLU A 419 -18.74 -16.67 -14.08
CA GLU A 419 -19.28 -17.63 -13.12
C GLU A 419 -18.72 -17.42 -11.70
N LEU A 420 -17.63 -16.66 -11.53
CA LEU A 420 -17.06 -16.36 -10.22
C LEU A 420 -17.85 -15.25 -9.52
N PRO A 421 -18.60 -15.54 -8.44
CA PRO A 421 -19.64 -14.66 -7.92
C PRO A 421 -19.10 -13.40 -7.22
N MET A 422 -17.85 -13.44 -6.74
CA MET A 422 -17.23 -12.34 -5.99
C MET A 422 -16.22 -11.54 -6.81
N LEU A 423 -16.00 -11.90 -8.08
CA LEU A 423 -15.00 -11.26 -8.92
C LEU A 423 -15.38 -9.79 -9.17
N LYS A 424 -14.39 -8.89 -9.09
CA LYS A 424 -14.59 -7.44 -9.26
C LYS A 424 -13.56 -6.82 -10.16
N ASN A 425 -12.32 -7.29 -10.14
CA ASN A 425 -11.22 -6.72 -10.90
C ASN A 425 -10.53 -7.81 -11.72
N VAL A 426 -10.37 -7.57 -13.00
CA VAL A 426 -9.64 -8.45 -13.91
C VAL A 426 -8.61 -7.62 -14.66
N GLU A 427 -7.33 -7.97 -14.50
CA GLU A 427 -6.24 -7.38 -15.28
C GLU A 427 -5.71 -8.43 -16.26
N PHE A 428 -5.93 -8.19 -17.56
CA PHE A 428 -5.67 -9.16 -18.62
C PHE A 428 -4.64 -8.63 -19.63
N PRO A 429 -3.87 -9.50 -20.28
CA PRO A 429 -2.82 -9.09 -21.22
C PRO A 429 -3.44 -8.57 -22.54
N VAL A 430 -2.68 -7.74 -23.26
CA VAL A 430 -2.99 -7.51 -24.68
C VAL A 430 -2.93 -8.87 -25.39
N PRO A 431 -3.98 -9.24 -26.16
CA PRO A 431 -4.02 -10.52 -26.85
C PRO A 431 -2.78 -10.71 -27.74
N ARG A 432 -2.19 -11.91 -27.71
CA ARG A 432 -1.00 -12.25 -28.49
C ARG A 432 -1.17 -11.96 -29.98
N ASP A 433 -2.37 -12.16 -30.50
CA ASP A 433 -2.70 -11.93 -31.90
C ASP A 433 -2.86 -10.45 -32.27
N CYS A 434 -2.81 -9.53 -31.30
CA CYS A 434 -2.67 -8.09 -31.56
C CYS A 434 -1.21 -7.68 -31.81
N TYR A 435 -0.23 -8.51 -31.45
CA TYR A 435 1.18 -8.26 -31.72
C TYR A 435 1.62 -8.81 -33.09
N PRO A 436 2.71 -8.29 -33.66
CA PRO A 436 3.31 -8.84 -34.88
C PRO A 436 3.71 -10.32 -34.75
N ILE A 437 3.62 -11.04 -35.86
CA ILE A 437 4.07 -12.43 -35.96
C ILE A 437 5.58 -12.48 -35.64
N GLY A 438 5.97 -13.34 -34.69
CA GLY A 438 7.36 -13.50 -34.26
C GLY A 438 7.74 -12.78 -32.97
N ILE A 439 6.79 -12.13 -32.28
CA ILE A 439 7.04 -11.58 -30.94
C ILE A 439 7.50 -12.70 -29.98
N THR A 440 8.55 -12.42 -29.21
CA THR A 440 9.08 -13.30 -28.18
C THR A 440 8.53 -12.91 -26.82
N TYR A 441 8.15 -13.91 -26.01
CA TYR A 441 7.72 -13.71 -24.63
C TYR A 441 8.85 -14.11 -23.67
N PRO A 442 9.01 -13.42 -22.52
CA PRO A 442 8.30 -12.20 -22.11
C PRO A 442 8.57 -11.01 -23.05
N ILE A 443 7.56 -10.14 -23.24
CA ILE A 443 7.64 -9.00 -24.15
C ILE A 443 8.50 -7.90 -23.50
N ASP A 444 9.46 -7.35 -24.24
CA ASP A 444 10.26 -6.22 -23.75
C ASP A 444 9.46 -4.91 -23.73
N ASP A 445 9.82 -3.98 -22.83
CA ASP A 445 9.14 -2.69 -22.65
C ASP A 445 8.98 -1.89 -23.97
N THR A 446 9.94 -1.99 -24.89
CA THR A 446 9.90 -1.24 -26.15
C THR A 446 8.92 -1.81 -27.16
N SER A 447 8.68 -3.12 -27.10
CA SER A 447 7.72 -3.86 -27.93
C SER A 447 6.34 -3.92 -27.30
N LEU A 448 6.21 -3.73 -25.99
CA LEU A 448 4.96 -3.83 -25.25
C LEU A 448 3.85 -2.93 -25.80
N CYS A 449 4.21 -1.72 -26.26
CA CYS A 449 3.28 -0.77 -26.87
C CYS A 449 3.06 -0.96 -28.38
N ARG A 450 3.77 -1.90 -29.03
CA ARG A 450 3.76 -2.09 -30.49
C ARG A 450 2.73 -3.14 -30.94
N TYR A 451 1.51 -3.03 -30.44
CA TYR A 451 0.39 -3.87 -30.89
C TYR A 451 -0.58 -3.09 -31.77
N ASP A 452 -1.40 -3.81 -32.53
CA ASP A 452 -2.53 -3.25 -33.27
C ASP A 452 -3.63 -2.79 -32.31
N HIS A 453 -3.71 -1.48 -32.10
CA HIS A 453 -4.64 -0.86 -31.17
C HIS A 453 -6.09 -1.03 -31.62
N GLN A 454 -6.38 -0.95 -32.93
CA GLN A 454 -7.74 -1.14 -33.45
C GLN A 454 -8.20 -2.59 -33.29
N LYS A 455 -7.29 -3.55 -33.46
CA LYS A 455 -7.57 -4.95 -33.17
C LYS A 455 -7.80 -5.17 -31.68
N TYR A 456 -6.96 -4.58 -30.83
CA TYR A 456 -7.11 -4.66 -29.38
C TYR A 456 -8.45 -4.06 -28.90
N GLU A 457 -8.82 -2.87 -29.36
CA GLU A 457 -10.08 -2.21 -29.00
C GLU A 457 -11.28 -3.10 -29.33
N ARG A 458 -11.32 -3.71 -30.52
CA ARG A 458 -12.36 -4.67 -30.89
C ARG A 458 -12.42 -5.87 -29.95
N VAL A 459 -11.27 -6.44 -29.59
CA VAL A 459 -11.23 -7.57 -28.65
C VAL A 459 -11.70 -7.13 -27.25
N ALA A 460 -11.24 -5.98 -26.77
CA ALA A 460 -11.65 -5.43 -25.48
C ALA A 460 -13.16 -5.15 -25.42
N GLU A 461 -13.75 -4.62 -26.50
CA GLU A 461 -15.20 -4.47 -26.64
C GLU A 461 -15.92 -5.82 -26.57
N GLU A 462 -15.43 -6.84 -27.29
CA GLU A 462 -16.01 -8.19 -27.23
C GLU A 462 -15.93 -8.80 -25.82
N LEU A 463 -14.82 -8.63 -25.11
CA LEU A 463 -14.67 -9.11 -23.73
C LEU A 463 -15.64 -8.39 -22.78
N ASN A 464 -15.81 -7.08 -22.94
CA ASN A 464 -16.79 -6.31 -22.18
C ASN A 464 -18.24 -6.72 -22.51
N LEU A 465 -18.52 -7.06 -23.77
CA LEU A 465 -19.83 -7.60 -24.17
C LEU A 465 -20.12 -8.94 -23.52
N ILE A 466 -19.13 -9.82 -23.34
CA ILE A 466 -19.29 -11.08 -22.60
C ILE A 466 -19.71 -10.80 -21.15
N LEU A 467 -19.03 -9.86 -20.48
CA LEU A 467 -19.39 -9.45 -19.11
C LEU A 467 -20.81 -8.87 -19.06
N LEU A 468 -21.17 -8.00 -20.01
CA LEU A 468 -22.49 -7.40 -20.09
C LEU A 468 -23.60 -8.45 -20.30
N GLN A 469 -23.40 -9.40 -21.20
CA GLN A 469 -24.35 -10.49 -21.48
C GLN A 469 -24.55 -11.41 -20.27
N ALA A 470 -23.53 -11.55 -19.42
CA ALA A 470 -23.61 -12.29 -18.17
C ALA A 470 -24.15 -11.46 -16.98
N ASN A 471 -24.56 -10.21 -17.20
CA ASN A 471 -24.96 -9.25 -16.16
C ASN A 471 -23.86 -8.98 -15.11
N ARG A 472 -22.59 -8.94 -15.56
CA ARG A 472 -21.39 -8.72 -14.73
C ARG A 472 -20.78 -7.34 -14.94
N GLU A 473 -21.61 -6.31 -15.01
CA GLU A 473 -21.17 -4.90 -15.08
C GLU A 473 -20.41 -4.45 -13.82
N ASP A 474 -20.47 -5.24 -12.74
CA ASP A 474 -19.71 -5.04 -11.51
C ASP A 474 -18.22 -5.39 -11.66
N VAL A 475 -17.83 -6.10 -12.72
CA VAL A 475 -16.45 -6.50 -12.99
C VAL A 475 -15.74 -5.44 -13.84
N LYS A 476 -14.71 -4.82 -13.27
CA LYS A 476 -13.79 -3.92 -13.98
C LYS A 476 -12.70 -4.73 -14.66
N ALA A 477 -12.75 -4.83 -15.99
CA ALA A 477 -11.69 -5.40 -16.81
C ALA A 477 -10.75 -4.29 -17.32
N SER A 478 -9.43 -4.50 -17.23
CA SER A 478 -8.45 -3.54 -17.73
C SER A 478 -7.14 -4.21 -18.16
N THR A 479 -6.35 -3.50 -18.96
CA THR A 479 -5.02 -3.93 -19.42
C THR A 479 -4.00 -2.83 -19.11
N PRO A 480 -3.58 -2.69 -17.84
CA PRO A 480 -2.61 -1.68 -17.45
C PRO A 480 -1.21 -2.12 -17.88
N LEU A 481 -0.77 -1.71 -19.08
CA LEU A 481 0.51 -2.12 -19.67
C LEU A 481 1.73 -1.81 -18.79
N PHE A 482 1.68 -0.74 -18.00
CA PHE A 482 2.78 -0.30 -17.15
C PHE A 482 2.56 -0.59 -15.66
N GLY A 483 1.71 -1.60 -15.37
CA GLY A 483 1.34 -1.99 -14.01
C GLY A 483 0.14 -1.22 -13.47
N SER A 484 -0.49 -1.79 -12.45
CA SER A 484 -1.64 -1.17 -11.75
C SER A 484 -1.23 0.12 -11.02
N TYR A 485 -2.20 1.01 -10.80
CA TYR A 485 -1.98 2.23 -10.04
C TYR A 485 -1.39 1.97 -8.64
N ASP A 486 -0.20 2.50 -8.35
CA ASP A 486 0.36 2.63 -7.01
C ASP A 486 0.37 4.11 -6.60
N ALA A 487 -0.42 4.46 -5.58
CA ALA A 487 -0.55 5.81 -5.07
C ALA A 487 0.80 6.39 -4.58
N ALA A 488 1.65 5.55 -3.98
CA ALA A 488 2.93 5.98 -3.45
C ALA A 488 3.92 6.31 -4.57
N VAL A 489 3.94 5.49 -5.63
CA VAL A 489 4.72 5.75 -6.85
C VAL A 489 4.24 7.03 -7.51
N GLN A 490 2.93 7.20 -7.68
CA GLN A 490 2.36 8.39 -8.32
C GLN A 490 2.72 9.69 -7.62
N GLU A 491 2.71 9.70 -6.29
CA GLU A 491 3.08 10.86 -5.49
C GLU A 491 4.57 11.24 -5.61
N THR A 492 5.45 10.25 -5.83
CA THR A 492 6.91 10.44 -5.90
C THR A 492 7.51 10.18 -7.28
N ASN A 493 6.70 10.08 -8.34
CA ASN A 493 7.11 9.70 -9.70
C ASN A 493 8.34 10.47 -10.23
N ASN A 494 8.44 11.75 -9.92
CA ASN A 494 9.58 12.59 -10.31
C ASN A 494 10.92 12.13 -9.68
N GLU A 495 10.89 11.49 -8.50
CA GLU A 495 12.06 10.92 -7.84
C GLU A 495 12.50 9.62 -8.50
N LEU A 496 11.56 8.72 -8.79
CA LEU A 496 11.85 7.44 -9.44
C LEU A 496 12.53 7.67 -10.79
N GLY A 497 11.98 8.57 -11.62
CA GLY A 497 12.59 8.92 -12.91
C GLY A 497 13.99 9.53 -12.78
N ALA A 498 14.18 10.50 -11.86
CA ALA A 498 15.48 11.14 -11.65
C ALA A 498 16.53 10.17 -11.08
N TYR A 499 16.12 9.27 -10.18
CA TYR A 499 17.00 8.28 -9.58
C TYR A 499 17.37 7.18 -10.59
N LEU A 500 16.43 6.69 -11.41
CA LEU A 500 16.73 5.75 -12.48
C LEU A 500 17.78 6.31 -13.44
N ILE A 501 17.67 7.59 -13.81
CA ILE A 501 18.68 8.28 -14.64
C ILE A 501 20.03 8.34 -13.92
N LYS A 502 20.04 8.65 -12.62
CA LYS A 502 21.27 8.70 -11.81
C LYS A 502 21.92 7.31 -11.69
N SER A 503 21.15 6.28 -11.36
CA SER A 503 21.62 4.89 -11.25
C SER A 503 22.14 4.36 -12.59
N PHE A 504 21.47 4.69 -13.70
CA PHE A 504 21.94 4.39 -15.04
C PHE A 504 23.27 5.08 -15.34
N LYS A 505 23.39 6.36 -14.97
CA LYS A 505 24.65 7.11 -15.12
C LYS A 505 25.78 6.51 -14.28
N GLU A 506 25.53 6.17 -13.02
CA GLU A 506 26.52 5.52 -12.15
C GLU A 506 26.94 4.14 -12.67
N THR A 507 25.99 3.39 -13.26
CA THR A 507 26.26 2.09 -13.89
C THR A 507 27.12 2.26 -15.13
N LEU A 508 26.81 3.24 -16.00
CA LEU A 508 27.64 3.58 -17.15
C LEU A 508 29.04 4.01 -16.72
N GLU A 509 29.16 4.88 -15.71
CA GLU A 509 30.45 5.31 -15.17
C GLU A 509 31.27 4.14 -14.61
N LYS A 510 30.63 3.20 -13.91
CA LYS A 510 31.26 1.94 -13.44
C LYS A 510 31.71 1.07 -14.62
N PHE A 511 30.88 0.94 -15.65
CA PHE A 511 31.25 0.21 -16.88
C PHE A 511 32.44 0.86 -17.59
N THR A 512 32.45 2.18 -17.73
CA THR A 512 33.55 2.93 -18.35
C THR A 512 34.84 2.81 -17.54
N THR A 513 34.76 2.89 -16.21
CA THR A 513 35.94 2.70 -15.34
C THR A 513 36.45 1.26 -15.34
N SER A 514 35.58 0.25 -15.44
CA SER A 514 35.98 -1.15 -15.63
C SER A 514 36.65 -1.37 -16.99
N PHE A 515 36.16 -0.73 -18.05
CA PHE A 515 36.78 -0.78 -19.39
C PHE A 515 38.17 -0.15 -19.39
N ASN A 516 38.33 1.02 -18.76
CA ASN A 516 39.61 1.72 -18.64
C ASN A 516 40.62 1.02 -17.70
N LYS A 517 40.17 0.07 -16.87
CA LYS A 517 41.04 -0.79 -16.06
C LYS A 517 41.44 -2.09 -16.78
N MET A 518 40.76 -2.43 -17.87
CA MET A 518 41.06 -3.59 -18.72
C MET A 518 41.89 -3.22 -19.96
N SER A 519 41.96 -1.93 -20.33
CA SER A 519 42.97 -1.37 -21.24
C SER A 519 44.23 -1.00 -20.47
#